data_AF-A0A2G0QGP8-F1
#
_entry.id   AF-A0A2G0QGP8-F1
#
_cell.length_a   1.000
_cell.length_b   1.000
_cell.length_c   1.000
_cell.angle_alpha   90.00
_cell.angle_beta   90.00
_cell.angle_gamma   90.00
#
_symmetry.space_group_name_H-M   'P 1'
#
loop_
_entity.id
_entity.type
_entity.pdbx_description
1 polymer ?
#
loop_
_entity_poly.entity_id
_entity_poly.type
_entity_poly.pdbx_seq_one_letter_code
_entity_poly.pdbx_strand_id
1 'polypeptide(L)'
;MSWLTTYTKKHIYLSNISESSICLEDIAQGLSNECRYAGQIEQFYSVAEHSVLVSKLVKPEFALEALLHDATEAYLKDLPSPLKAILPEYQKLEKRSCIK
;
A
#
# COMPACT_ATOMS: atom_id res chain seq x y z
N MET A 1 -7.20 -15.17 -13.50
CA MET A 1 -6.72 -13.82 -13.91
C MET A 1 -5.29 -13.68 -13.44
N SER A 2 -4.38 -13.17 -14.29
CA SER A 2 -2.94 -13.08 -14.00
C SER A 2 -2.45 -11.67 -13.67
N TRP A 3 -3.31 -10.64 -13.72
CA TRP A 3 -2.97 -9.25 -13.40
C TRP A 3 -4.14 -8.49 -12.76
N LEU A 4 -3.81 -7.39 -12.07
CA LEU A 4 -4.73 -6.35 -11.57
C LEU A 4 -4.72 -5.17 -12.53
N THR A 5 -5.89 -4.67 -12.94
CA THR A 5 -5.99 -3.42 -13.71
C THR A 5 -6.12 -2.23 -12.77
N THR A 6 -5.26 -1.22 -12.93
CA THR A 6 -5.20 -0.05 -12.05
C THR A 6 -6.15 1.07 -12.52
N TYR A 7 -6.17 2.17 -11.77
CA TYR A 7 -6.97 3.36 -12.07
C TYR A 7 -6.57 3.99 -13.41
N THR A 8 -5.27 4.13 -13.66
CA THR A 8 -4.70 4.62 -14.93
C THR A 8 -4.72 3.58 -16.07
N LYS A 9 -5.35 2.43 -15.86
CA LYS A 9 -5.47 1.30 -16.81
C LYS A 9 -4.16 0.56 -17.08
N LYS A 10 -3.17 0.66 -16.18
CA LYS A 10 -2.00 -0.21 -16.19
C LYS A 10 -2.35 -1.60 -15.68
N HIS A 11 -1.46 -2.56 -15.94
CA HIS A 11 -1.60 -3.94 -15.47
C HIS A 11 -0.45 -4.29 -14.52
N ILE A 12 -0.81 -4.67 -13.29
CA ILE A 12 0.13 -5.10 -12.25
C ILE A 12 0.07 -6.63 -12.13
N TYR A 13 1.22 -7.27 -12.30
CA TYR A 13 1.40 -8.69 -12.01
C TYR A 13 1.91 -8.85 -10.58
N LEU A 14 1.08 -9.27 -9.64
CA LEU A 14 1.47 -9.36 -8.23
C LEU A 14 2.64 -10.33 -7.97
N SER A 15 2.82 -11.33 -8.84
CA SER A 15 3.96 -12.26 -8.78
C SER A 15 5.28 -11.64 -9.24
N ASN A 16 5.23 -10.52 -9.98
CA ASN A 16 6.39 -9.82 -10.50
C ASN A 16 6.03 -8.36 -10.85
N ILE A 17 6.06 -7.49 -9.84
CA ILE A 17 5.74 -6.07 -10.03
C ILE A 17 6.93 -5.40 -10.71
N SER A 18 6.70 -4.83 -11.90
CA SER A 18 7.70 -4.06 -12.63
C SER A 18 7.62 -2.58 -12.24
N GLU A 19 8.77 -1.92 -12.06
CA GLU A 19 8.83 -0.48 -11.76
C GLU A 19 8.06 0.35 -12.80
N SER A 20 8.16 -0.01 -14.09
CA SER A 20 7.45 0.67 -15.18
C SER A 20 5.91 0.57 -15.09
N SER A 21 5.40 -0.42 -14.36
CA SER A 21 3.97 -0.65 -14.18
C SER A 21 3.38 0.17 -13.01
N ILE A 22 4.23 0.73 -12.15
CA ILE A 22 3.85 1.55 -11.00
C ILE A 22 3.76 3.03 -11.43
N CYS A 23 2.83 3.79 -10.87
CA CYS A 23 2.90 5.25 -10.84
C CYS A 23 2.20 5.81 -9.60
N LEU A 24 2.52 7.06 -9.27
CA LEU A 24 2.05 7.72 -8.06
C LEU A 24 0.52 7.89 -8.04
N GLU A 25 -0.11 8.09 -9.20
CA GLU A 25 -1.57 8.24 -9.31
C GLU A 25 -2.28 6.96 -8.90
N ASP A 26 -1.77 5.80 -9.32
CA ASP A 26 -2.35 4.50 -8.96
C ASP A 26 -2.12 4.17 -7.49
N ILE A 27 -0.95 4.51 -6.94
CA ILE A 27 -0.67 4.36 -5.51
C ILE A 27 -1.64 5.25 -4.71
N ALA A 28 -1.70 6.54 -5.02
CA ALA A 28 -2.56 7.49 -4.33
C ALA A 28 -4.04 7.06 -4.40
N GLN A 29 -4.52 6.64 -5.57
CA GLN A 29 -5.89 6.17 -5.74
C GLN A 29 -6.14 4.88 -4.93
N GLY A 30 -5.24 3.90 -4.97
CA GLY A 30 -5.36 2.66 -4.22
C GLY A 30 -5.41 2.92 -2.71
N LEU A 31 -4.42 3.64 -2.18
CA LEU A 31 -4.33 3.94 -0.74
C LEU A 31 -5.48 4.81 -0.24
N SER A 32 -6.02 5.71 -1.07
CA SER A 32 -7.17 6.56 -0.68
C SER A 32 -8.47 5.79 -0.55
N ASN A 33 -8.57 4.61 -1.17
CA ASN A 33 -9.74 3.72 -1.06
C ASN A 33 -9.50 2.54 -0.11
N GLU A 34 -8.28 2.36 0.39
CA GLU A 34 -7.93 1.27 1.31
C GLU A 34 -8.25 1.68 2.75
N CYS A 35 -9.26 1.06 3.35
CA CYS A 35 -9.67 1.35 4.73
C CYS A 35 -8.78 0.63 5.73
N ARG A 36 -8.29 1.36 6.74
CA ARG A 36 -7.52 0.78 7.84
C ARG A 36 -8.40 0.03 8.84
N TYR A 37 -7.76 -0.72 9.74
CA TYR A 37 -8.41 -1.50 10.80
C TYR A 37 -9.43 -2.53 10.26
N ALA A 38 -9.23 -3.00 9.02
CA ALA A 38 -10.19 -3.83 8.29
C ALA A 38 -11.62 -3.24 8.28
N GLY A 39 -11.74 -1.92 8.32
CA GLY A 39 -13.02 -1.20 8.31
C GLY A 39 -13.82 -1.26 9.61
N GLN A 40 -13.24 -1.73 10.72
CA GLN A 40 -13.90 -1.78 12.05
C GLN A 40 -13.83 -0.43 12.78
N ILE A 41 -14.25 0.64 12.10
CA ILE A 41 -14.17 2.03 12.58
C ILE A 41 -15.43 2.80 12.16
N GLU A 42 -15.81 3.81 12.94
CA GLU A 42 -17.03 4.61 12.68
C GLU A 42 -16.87 5.54 11.48
N GLN A 43 -15.69 6.13 11.31
CA GLN A 43 -15.37 7.05 10.23
C GLN A 43 -14.29 6.42 9.36
N PHE A 44 -14.45 6.50 8.04
CA PHE A 44 -13.47 5.98 7.09
C PHE A 44 -12.11 6.63 7.32
N TYR A 45 -11.09 5.80 7.54
CA TYR A 45 -9.71 6.21 7.73
C TYR A 45 -8.85 5.43 6.74
N SER A 46 -8.33 6.14 5.74
CA SER A 46 -7.62 5.51 4.64
C SER A 46 -6.14 5.27 4.94
N VAL A 47 -5.51 4.34 4.22
CA VAL A 47 -4.06 4.18 4.24
C VAL A 47 -3.36 5.43 3.71
N ALA A 48 -3.95 6.15 2.74
CA ALA A 48 -3.40 7.42 2.25
C ALA A 48 -3.35 8.49 3.35
N GLU A 49 -4.45 8.65 4.11
CA GLU A 49 -4.52 9.59 5.23
C GLU A 49 -3.48 9.25 6.30
N HIS A 50 -3.40 7.97 6.69
CA HIS A 50 -2.38 7.46 7.60
C HIS A 50 -0.97 7.79 7.11
N SER A 51 -0.66 7.52 5.84
CA SER A 51 0.66 7.76 5.27
C SER A 51 1.06 9.25 5.32
N VAL A 52 0.11 10.14 5.01
CA VAL A 52 0.32 11.59 5.14
C VAL A 52 0.55 11.99 6.60
N LEU A 53 -0.21 11.44 7.55
CA LEU A 53 -0.01 11.72 8.98
C LEU A 53 1.37 11.25 9.45
N VAL A 54 1.78 10.02 9.10
CA VAL A 54 3.10 9.46 9.48
C VAL A 54 4.25 10.30 8.91
N SER A 55 4.14 10.76 7.65
CA SER A 55 5.14 11.65 7.04
C SER A 55 5.35 12.98 7.78
N LYS A 56 4.32 13.47 8.50
CA LYS A 56 4.38 14.71 9.29
C LYS A 56 4.92 14.49 10.71
N LEU A 57 4.95 13.24 11.19
CA LEU A 57 5.42 12.87 12.53
C LEU A 57 6.94 12.62 12.58
N VAL A 58 7.56 12.35 11.43
CA VAL A 58 9.00 12.11 11.33
C VAL A 58 9.76 13.40 11.01
N LYS A 59 11.09 13.36 11.13
CA LYS A 59 11.93 14.48 10.69
C LYS A 59 11.80 14.70 9.17
N PRO A 60 11.92 15.95 8.68
CA PRO A 60 11.74 16.25 7.26
C PRO A 60 12.56 15.38 6.30
N GLU A 61 13.78 15.00 6.68
CA GLU A 61 14.63 14.11 5.88
C GLU A 61 14.08 12.69 5.67
N PHE A 62 13.13 12.25 6.51
CA PHE A 62 12.48 10.94 6.42
C PHE A 62 11.03 11.02 5.93
N ALA A 63 10.52 12.21 5.61
CA ALA A 63 9.11 12.41 5.28
C ALA A 63 8.67 11.61 4.04
N LEU A 64 9.53 11.48 3.03
CA LEU A 64 9.21 10.71 1.82
C LEU A 64 9.16 9.20 2.09
N GLU A 65 10.15 8.65 2.81
CA GLU A 65 10.16 7.25 3.22
C GLU A 65 8.89 6.92 4.04
N ALA A 66 8.56 7.80 5.00
CA ALA A 66 7.36 7.69 5.81
C ALA A 66 6.06 7.84 5.01
N LEU A 67 6.04 8.64 3.94
CA LEU A 67 4.87 8.76 3.06
C LEU A 67 4.65 7.50 2.21
N LEU A 68 5.72 6.82 1.81
CA LEU A 68 5.67 5.68 0.90
C LEU A 68 5.77 4.31 1.60
N HIS A 69 5.90 4.27 2.93
CA HIS A 69 6.13 3.02 3.67
C HIS A 69 5.07 1.94 3.43
N ASP A 70 3.80 2.33 3.27
CA ASP A 70 2.66 1.43 3.00
C ASP A 70 2.26 1.42 1.51
N ALA A 71 3.10 1.93 0.58
CA ALA A 71 2.74 2.08 -0.84
C ALA A 71 2.33 0.76 -1.52
N THR A 72 2.86 -0.37 -1.07
CA THR A 72 2.50 -1.70 -1.58
C THR A 72 1.05 -2.09 -1.32
N GLU A 73 0.43 -1.52 -0.28
CA GLU A 73 -0.96 -1.82 0.09
C GLU A 73 -1.96 -1.34 -0.97
N ALA A 74 -1.56 -0.42 -1.86
CA ALA A 74 -2.33 -0.02 -3.04
C ALA A 74 -2.65 -1.19 -3.98
N TYR A 75 -1.84 -2.25 -3.96
CA TYR A 75 -1.99 -3.44 -4.80
C TYR A 75 -2.21 -4.73 -4.00
N LEU A 76 -1.71 -4.80 -2.77
CA LEU A 76 -1.72 -6.00 -1.92
C LEU A 76 -2.78 -5.99 -0.80
N LYS A 77 -3.48 -4.86 -0.59
CA LYS A 77 -4.39 -4.57 0.55
C LYS A 77 -3.67 -4.27 1.86
N ASP A 78 -4.35 -3.58 2.77
CA ASP A 78 -3.98 -3.49 4.18
C ASP A 78 -4.51 -4.73 4.90
N LEU A 79 -3.62 -5.49 5.55
CA LEU A 79 -4.01 -6.62 6.39
C LEU A 79 -3.76 -6.29 7.87
N PRO A 80 -4.71 -6.52 8.78
CA PRO A 80 -4.47 -6.33 10.20
C PRO A 80 -3.26 -7.14 10.68
N SER A 81 -2.46 -6.56 11.58
CA SER A 81 -1.23 -7.19 12.08
C SER A 81 -1.43 -8.62 12.60
N PRO A 82 -2.52 -8.97 13.33
CA PRO A 82 -2.77 -10.35 13.75
C PRO A 82 -2.92 -11.32 12.58
N LEU A 83 -3.51 -10.88 11.46
CA LEU A 83 -3.66 -11.70 10.25
C LEU A 83 -2.32 -11.82 9.51
N LYS A 84 -1.54 -10.74 9.39
CA LYS A 84 -0.19 -10.79 8.81
C LYS A 84 0.68 -11.82 9.57
N ALA A 85 0.55 -11.91 10.90
CA ALA A 85 1.33 -12.84 11.73
C ALA A 85 1.09 -14.33 11.42
N ILE A 86 -0.09 -14.69 10.95
CA ILE A 86 -0.44 -16.08 10.57
C ILE A 86 -0.32 -16.35 9.06
N LEU A 87 0.08 -15.34 8.27
CA LEU A 87 0.28 -15.42 6.81
C LEU A 87 1.72 -15.08 6.41
N PRO A 88 2.71 -15.96 6.69
CA PRO A 88 4.12 -15.68 6.40
C PRO A 88 4.41 -15.46 4.91
N GLU A 89 3.68 -16.13 4.02
CA GLU A 89 3.83 -15.95 2.57
C GLU A 89 3.40 -14.55 2.11
N TYR A 90 2.42 -13.94 2.79
CA TYR A 90 2.00 -12.57 2.51
C TYR A 90 3.09 -11.56 2.89
N GLN A 91 3.70 -11.72 4.07
CA GLN A 91 4.81 -10.88 4.49
C GLN A 91 6.02 -10.97 3.53
N LYS A 92 6.27 -12.16 2.96
CA LYS A 92 7.30 -12.33 1.93
C LYS A 92 6.95 -11.59 0.64
N LEU A 93 5.67 -11.63 0.25
CA LEU A 93 5.18 -10.92 -0.92
C LEU A 93 5.34 -9.41 -0.76
N GLU A 94 4.91 -8.82 0.37
CA GLU A 94 5.08 -7.39 0.67
C GLU A 94 6.55 -6.97 0.57
N LYS A 95 7.46 -7.71 1.22
CA LYS A 95 8.90 -7.41 1.21
C LYS A 95 9.52 -7.48 -0.19
N ARG A 96 9.04 -8.39 -1.05
CA ARG A 96 9.50 -8.51 -2.43
C ARG A 96 8.92 -7.41 -3.32
N SER A 97 7.71 -6.97 -3.00
CA SER A 97 6.98 -5.93 -3.71
C SER A 97 7.34 -4.52 -3.26
N CYS A 98 8.26 -4.35 -2.29
CA CYS A 98 8.72 -3.05 -1.82
C CYS A 98 9.09 -2.15 -3.00
N ILE A 99 8.28 -1.11 -3.18
CA ILE A 99 8.48 -0.04 -4.14
C ILE A 99 9.51 0.89 -3.48
N LYS A 100 10.76 0.84 -3.97
CA LYS A 100 11.85 1.71 -3.52
C LYS A 100 11.99 2.90 -4.44
#